data_AF-A0A1H9SX76-F1
#
_entry.id   AF-A0A1H9SX76-F1
#
_cell.length_a   1.000
_cell.length_b   1.000
_cell.length_c   1.000
_cell.angle_alpha   90.00
_cell.angle_beta   90.00
_cell.angle_gamma   90.00
#
_symmetry.space_group_name_H-M   'P 1'
#
loop_
_entity.id
_entity.type
_entity.pdbx_description
1 polymer ?
#
loop_
_entity_poly.entity_id
_entity_poly.type
_entity_poly.pdbx_seq_one_letter_code
_entity_poly.pdbx_strand_id
1 'polypeptide(L)'
;MEPFRLLHPDLVPQRREGLQHAASTLVQMGLDDTVLSASPVHQRLARVVLANSGVIEWSPAHRVQVCPIDQRFGVERVGGDRGGVFLSGVLIAYLDVLENAARMGTSVTEDSWRTLLWAPTALFDHVLRRPQVGMTVVTPGPGTENLPRERALAGQRLYLALMQAVRFAVNGVLRAEDDRTLVEDCVTLATACLRAAAVALEFAADVPSGVPAPVVETAEHRYLWQVIGEVRTAVPRARFDQFATALRRLNDVYTACPLLVAGG
;
A
#
# COMPACT_ATOMS: atom_id res chain seq x y z
N MET A 1 -13.68 14.68 -8.00
CA MET A 1 -12.59 13.86 -7.44
C MET A 1 -12.47 12.66 -8.34
N GLU A 2 -11.33 12.46 -8.99
CA GLU A 2 -11.14 11.26 -9.82
C GLU A 2 -11.17 10.01 -8.93
N PRO A 3 -11.75 8.89 -9.42
CA PRO A 3 -11.81 7.65 -8.65
C PRO A 3 -10.40 7.12 -8.39
N PHE A 4 -10.16 6.63 -7.17
CA PHE A 4 -8.90 5.97 -6.82
C PHE A 4 -8.95 4.52 -7.28
N ARG A 5 -8.14 4.17 -8.27
CA ARG A 5 -8.22 2.86 -8.93
C ARG A 5 -7.29 1.87 -8.24
N LEU A 6 -7.83 0.72 -7.88
CA LEU A 6 -7.06 -0.45 -7.43
C LEU A 6 -7.43 -1.65 -8.28
N LEU A 7 -6.55 -2.64 -8.33
CA LEU A 7 -6.91 -3.89 -8.99
C LEU A 7 -8.05 -4.58 -8.25
N HIS A 8 -8.87 -5.31 -9.00
CA HIS A 8 -9.68 -6.36 -8.39
C HIS A 8 -8.77 -7.36 -7.65
N PRO A 9 -9.11 -7.84 -6.44
CA PRO A 9 -8.25 -8.72 -5.64
C PRO A 9 -7.74 -9.97 -6.39
N ASP A 10 -8.58 -10.53 -7.28
CA ASP A 10 -8.22 -11.70 -8.10
C ASP A 10 -7.28 -11.39 -9.27
N LEU A 11 -7.10 -10.11 -9.59
CA LEU A 11 -6.21 -9.63 -10.64
C LEU A 11 -4.84 -9.18 -10.10
N VAL A 12 -4.66 -9.16 -8.77
CA VAL A 12 -3.36 -8.84 -8.15
C VAL A 12 -2.30 -9.78 -8.72
N PRO A 13 -1.18 -9.26 -9.25
CA PRO A 13 -0.10 -10.08 -9.80
C PRO A 13 0.39 -11.11 -8.78
N GLN A 14 0.76 -12.28 -9.27
CA GLN A 14 1.17 -13.40 -8.42
C GLN A 14 2.67 -13.70 -8.50
N ARG A 15 3.35 -13.10 -9.48
CA ARG A 15 4.77 -13.28 -9.77
C ARG A 15 5.39 -11.94 -10.10
N ARG A 16 6.63 -11.71 -9.64
CA ARG A 16 7.35 -10.45 -9.87
C ARG A 16 7.55 -10.14 -11.35
N GLU A 17 7.70 -11.17 -12.19
CA GLU A 17 7.88 -11.04 -13.65
C GLU A 17 6.66 -10.35 -14.29
N GLY A 18 5.47 -10.51 -13.69
CA GLY A 18 4.25 -9.83 -14.12
C GLY A 18 4.24 -8.32 -13.83
N LEU A 19 5.19 -7.81 -13.02
CA LEU A 19 5.34 -6.38 -12.72
C LEU A 19 6.55 -5.74 -13.41
N GLN A 20 7.51 -6.52 -13.88
CA GLN A 20 8.81 -6.02 -14.37
C GLN A 20 8.68 -5.04 -15.54
N HIS A 21 7.81 -5.34 -16.50
CA HIS A 21 7.61 -4.47 -17.66
C HIS A 21 7.06 -3.11 -17.23
N ALA A 22 5.95 -3.10 -16.47
CA ALA A 22 5.34 -1.88 -15.97
C ALA A 22 6.29 -1.07 -15.07
N ALA A 23 7.02 -1.75 -14.17
CA ALA A 23 8.02 -1.09 -13.33
C ALA A 23 9.12 -0.43 -14.18
N SER A 24 9.65 -1.14 -15.18
CA SER A 24 10.68 -0.59 -16.07
C SER A 24 10.17 0.62 -16.85
N THR A 25 8.93 0.57 -17.34
CA THR A 25 8.29 1.69 -18.03
C THR A 25 8.13 2.90 -17.11
N LEU A 26 7.65 2.71 -15.88
CA LEU A 26 7.53 3.79 -14.89
C LEU A 26 8.89 4.43 -14.58
N VAL A 27 9.95 3.63 -14.43
CA VAL A 27 11.32 4.12 -14.23
C VAL A 27 11.79 4.96 -15.40
N GLN A 28 11.56 4.51 -16.64
CA GLN A 28 11.93 5.26 -17.84
C GLN A 28 11.18 6.60 -17.94
N MET A 29 9.98 6.68 -17.37
CA MET A 29 9.18 7.91 -17.28
C MET A 29 9.55 8.79 -16.07
N GLY A 30 10.45 8.34 -15.18
CA GLY A 30 10.76 9.04 -13.93
C GLY A 30 9.62 9.01 -12.90
N LEU A 31 8.78 7.98 -12.95
CA LEU A 31 7.59 7.78 -12.12
C LEU A 31 7.73 6.56 -11.20
N ASP A 32 8.94 6.26 -10.71
CA ASP A 32 9.20 5.20 -9.74
C ASP A 32 9.17 5.73 -8.29
N ASP A 33 9.62 4.92 -7.33
CA ASP A 33 9.62 5.27 -5.90
C ASP A 33 10.39 6.56 -5.57
N THR A 34 11.36 6.96 -6.41
CA THR A 34 12.13 8.19 -6.22
C THR A 34 11.27 9.45 -6.27
N VAL A 35 10.10 9.38 -6.92
CA VAL A 35 9.15 10.51 -7.01
C VAL A 35 8.64 10.95 -5.64
N LEU A 36 8.65 10.04 -4.66
CA LEU A 36 8.23 10.34 -3.29
C LEU A 36 9.20 11.27 -2.57
N SER A 37 10.46 11.31 -3.00
CA SER A 37 11.49 12.23 -2.50
C SER A 37 11.63 13.51 -3.36
N ALA A 38 10.89 13.61 -4.46
CA ALA A 38 10.96 14.77 -5.34
C ALA A 38 10.29 16.01 -4.72
N SER A 39 10.52 17.19 -5.31
CA SER A 39 9.85 18.41 -4.86
C SER A 39 8.31 18.27 -4.93
N PRO A 40 7.54 19.01 -4.11
CA PRO A 40 6.06 18.95 -4.13
C PRO A 40 5.42 19.21 -5.50
N VAL A 41 6.05 20.02 -6.35
CA VAL A 41 5.57 20.28 -7.73
C VAL A 41 5.67 19.02 -8.59
N HIS A 42 6.81 18.33 -8.54
CA HIS A 42 7.03 17.08 -9.25
C HIS A 42 6.12 15.95 -8.74
N GLN A 43 5.92 15.86 -7.42
CA GLN A 43 4.97 14.92 -6.82
C GLN A 43 3.55 15.10 -7.35
N ARG A 44 3.05 16.35 -7.40
CA ARG A 44 1.71 16.65 -7.96
C ARG A 44 1.62 16.31 -9.45
N LEU A 45 2.66 16.63 -10.23
CA LEU A 45 2.68 16.28 -11.65
C LEU A 45 2.66 14.76 -11.85
N ALA A 46 3.50 14.03 -11.13
CA ALA A 46 3.55 12.58 -11.19
C ALA A 46 2.21 11.95 -10.83
N ARG A 47 1.55 12.45 -9.78
CA ARG A 47 0.21 12.02 -9.39
C ARG A 47 -0.81 12.16 -10.53
N VAL A 48 -0.80 13.29 -11.24
CA VAL A 48 -1.67 13.54 -12.40
C VAL A 48 -1.36 12.59 -13.55
N VAL A 49 -0.07 12.38 -13.86
CA VAL A 49 0.37 11.50 -14.94
C VAL A 49 0.00 10.04 -14.64
N LEU A 50 0.23 9.57 -13.41
CA LEU A 50 -0.10 8.21 -12.97
C LEU A 50 -1.62 7.93 -12.98
N ALA A 51 -2.45 8.96 -12.74
CA ALA A 51 -3.91 8.83 -12.76
C ALA A 51 -4.50 8.82 -14.19
N ASN A 52 -3.72 9.21 -15.19
CA ASN A 52 -4.16 9.37 -16.56
C ASN A 52 -4.28 8.02 -17.30
N SER A 53 -5.45 7.76 -17.88
CA SER A 53 -5.73 6.52 -18.64
C SER A 53 -4.96 6.40 -19.95
N GLY A 54 -4.37 7.48 -20.46
CA GLY A 54 -3.47 7.47 -21.61
C GLY A 54 -2.06 6.98 -21.29
N VAL A 55 -1.71 6.88 -20.01
CA VAL A 55 -0.41 6.36 -19.54
C VAL A 55 -0.57 4.96 -18.98
N ILE A 56 -1.59 4.75 -18.14
CA ILE A 56 -1.91 3.45 -17.55
C ILE A 56 -3.25 2.96 -18.09
N GLU A 57 -3.22 1.93 -18.93
CA GLU A 57 -4.42 1.34 -19.48
C GLU A 57 -5.19 0.56 -18.40
N TRP A 58 -6.46 0.88 -18.21
CA TRP A 58 -7.34 0.18 -17.29
C TRP A 58 -8.72 -0.04 -17.91
N SER A 59 -9.42 -1.04 -17.39
CA SER A 59 -10.81 -1.33 -17.78
C SER A 59 -11.66 -1.61 -16.55
N PRO A 60 -12.97 -1.27 -16.55
CA PRO A 60 -13.86 -1.65 -15.45
C PRO A 60 -13.84 -3.16 -15.24
N ALA A 61 -13.62 -3.60 -14.01
CA ALA A 61 -13.69 -5.02 -13.71
C ALA A 61 -15.16 -5.49 -13.84
N HIS A 62 -15.41 -6.43 -14.76
CA HIS A 62 -16.75 -6.94 -15.02
C HIS A 62 -17.20 -7.84 -13.87
N ARG A 63 -18.46 -7.71 -13.43
CA ARG A 63 -19.09 -8.49 -12.33
C ARG A 63 -18.56 -8.19 -10.92
N VAL A 64 -18.01 -7.01 -10.68
CA VAL A 64 -17.69 -6.60 -9.31
C VAL A 64 -18.97 -6.19 -8.59
N GLN A 65 -19.36 -6.96 -7.59
CA GLN A 65 -20.36 -6.52 -6.63
C GLN A 65 -19.76 -5.33 -5.89
N VAL A 66 -20.42 -4.16 -5.93
CA VAL A 66 -19.91 -2.94 -5.30
C VAL A 66 -19.70 -3.23 -3.82
N CYS A 67 -18.43 -3.29 -3.41
CA CYS A 67 -18.09 -3.45 -2.01
C CYS A 67 -18.44 -2.14 -1.30
N PRO A 68 -19.27 -2.14 -0.24
CA PRO A 68 -19.62 -0.92 0.49
C PRO A 68 -18.39 -0.15 1.02
N ILE A 69 -17.30 -0.88 1.28
CA ILE A 69 -16.00 -0.34 1.71
C ILE A 69 -15.35 0.46 0.58
N ASP A 70 -15.31 -0.10 -0.63
CA ASP A 70 -14.73 0.57 -1.80
C ASP A 70 -15.50 1.87 -2.10
N GLN A 71 -16.84 1.83 -2.04
CA GLN A 71 -17.67 3.04 -2.22
C GLN A 71 -17.36 4.11 -1.17
N ARG A 72 -17.22 3.72 0.10
CA ARG A 72 -16.90 4.64 1.21
C ARG A 72 -15.58 5.39 1.00
N PHE A 73 -14.59 4.72 0.43
CA PHE A 73 -13.26 5.28 0.20
C PHE A 73 -13.05 5.78 -1.24
N GLY A 74 -14.08 5.77 -2.07
CA GLY A 74 -14.01 6.17 -3.48
C GLY A 74 -13.01 5.35 -4.28
N VAL A 75 -12.95 4.05 -3.99
CA VAL A 75 -12.11 3.05 -4.66
C VAL A 75 -12.91 2.48 -5.83
N GLU A 76 -12.29 2.42 -7.00
CA GLU A 76 -12.82 1.72 -8.16
C GLU A 76 -11.93 0.50 -8.45
N ARG A 77 -12.54 -0.70 -8.47
CA ARG A 77 -11.84 -1.93 -8.78
C ARG A 77 -11.78 -2.12 -10.29
N VAL A 78 -10.57 -2.16 -10.84
CA VAL A 78 -10.33 -2.21 -12.29
C VAL A 78 -9.48 -3.43 -12.67
N GLY A 79 -9.49 -3.74 -13.97
CA GLY A 79 -8.52 -4.59 -14.66
C GLY A 79 -7.69 -3.77 -15.65
N GLY A 80 -7.21 -4.42 -16.71
CA GLY A 80 -6.33 -3.79 -17.72
C GLY A 80 -4.86 -4.14 -17.50
N ASP A 81 -3.96 -3.17 -17.65
CA ASP A 81 -2.54 -3.32 -17.35
C ASP A 81 -2.37 -3.55 -15.84
N ARG A 82 -2.30 -4.82 -15.47
CA ARG A 82 -2.22 -5.23 -14.05
C ARG A 82 -0.98 -4.66 -13.39
N GLY A 83 0.16 -4.62 -14.08
CA GLY A 83 1.38 -4.07 -13.50
C GLY A 83 1.30 -2.57 -13.32
N GLY A 84 0.84 -1.87 -14.36
CA GLY A 84 0.66 -0.42 -14.36
C GLY A 84 -0.31 0.03 -13.27
N VAL A 85 -1.52 -0.55 -13.21
CA VAL A 85 -2.55 -0.20 -12.21
C VAL A 85 -2.07 -0.49 -10.79
N PHE A 86 -1.40 -1.62 -10.57
CA PHE A 86 -0.90 -1.99 -9.24
C PHE A 86 0.15 -1.00 -8.74
N LEU A 87 1.18 -0.71 -9.55
CA LEU A 87 2.26 0.18 -9.16
C LEU A 87 1.80 1.64 -9.07
N SER A 88 1.00 2.11 -10.03
CA SER A 88 0.46 3.46 -10.01
C SER A 88 -0.50 3.68 -8.85
N GLY A 89 -1.35 2.70 -8.52
CA GLY A 89 -2.25 2.77 -7.36
C GLY A 89 -1.50 2.93 -6.05
N VAL A 90 -0.40 2.18 -5.85
CA VAL A 90 0.48 2.35 -4.68
C VAL A 90 1.09 3.74 -4.67
N LEU A 91 1.73 4.18 -5.76
CA LEU A 91 2.39 5.49 -5.81
C LEU A 91 1.42 6.66 -5.63
N ILE A 92 0.24 6.63 -6.26
CA ILE A 92 -0.80 7.66 -6.09
C ILE A 92 -1.22 7.74 -4.62
N ALA A 93 -1.43 6.61 -3.94
CA ALA A 93 -1.83 6.62 -2.54
C ALA A 93 -0.74 7.20 -1.61
N TYR A 94 0.54 6.95 -1.93
CA TYR A 94 1.65 7.59 -1.23
C TYR A 94 1.69 9.10 -1.49
N LEU A 95 1.52 9.52 -2.74
CA LEU A 95 1.48 10.95 -3.11
C LEU A 95 0.31 11.68 -2.43
N ASP A 96 -0.84 11.02 -2.30
CA ASP A 96 -2.00 11.48 -1.50
C ASP A 96 -1.63 11.76 -0.05
N VAL A 97 -0.93 10.81 0.59
CA VAL A 97 -0.48 10.93 1.99
C VAL A 97 0.55 12.05 2.14
N LEU A 98 1.53 12.14 1.23
CA LEU A 98 2.54 13.19 1.24
C LEU A 98 1.92 14.58 1.08
N GLU A 99 1.00 14.74 0.12
CA GLU A 99 0.29 16.00 -0.12
C GLU A 99 -0.53 16.42 1.11
N ASN A 100 -1.26 15.48 1.70
CA ASN A 100 -2.07 15.78 2.87
C ASN A 100 -1.20 16.10 4.11
N ALA A 101 -0.11 15.35 4.31
CA ALA A 101 0.82 15.58 5.41
C ALA A 101 1.56 16.92 5.27
N ALA A 102 1.91 17.34 4.05
CA ALA A 102 2.52 18.64 3.81
C ALA A 102 1.59 19.82 4.15
N ARG A 103 0.27 19.65 3.94
CA ARG A 103 -0.74 20.71 4.17
C ARG A 103 -1.19 20.80 5.64
N MET A 104 -1.42 19.65 6.28
CA MET A 104 -2.00 19.58 7.63
C MET A 104 -0.99 19.19 8.72
N GLY A 105 0.24 18.79 8.36
CA GLY A 105 1.22 18.23 9.29
C GLY A 105 0.85 16.81 9.69
N THR A 106 1.61 16.20 10.60
CA THR A 106 1.27 14.89 11.18
C THR A 106 1.87 14.74 12.57
N SER A 107 1.18 14.00 13.45
CA SER A 107 1.73 13.55 14.73
C SER A 107 2.42 12.18 14.65
N VAL A 108 2.38 11.53 13.47
CA VAL A 108 3.11 10.29 13.21
C VAL A 108 4.60 10.53 13.44
N THR A 109 5.21 9.69 14.27
CA THR A 109 6.64 9.81 14.62
C THR A 109 7.54 9.67 13.40
N GLU A 110 8.74 10.23 13.45
CA GLU A 110 9.74 10.12 12.38
C GLU A 110 10.05 8.66 12.01
N ASP A 111 10.13 7.77 12.99
CA ASP A 111 10.40 6.34 12.76
C ASP A 111 9.23 5.63 12.06
N SER A 112 8.00 5.93 12.46
CA SER A 112 6.80 5.46 11.75
C SER A 112 6.76 6.03 10.33
N TRP A 113 7.08 7.31 10.15
CA TRP A 113 7.12 7.95 8.83
C TRP A 113 8.17 7.32 7.91
N ARG A 114 9.37 7.04 8.43
CA ARG A 114 10.42 6.31 7.71
C ARG A 114 9.97 4.89 7.34
N THR A 115 9.30 4.20 8.27
CA THR A 115 8.73 2.88 8.02
C THR A 115 7.70 2.91 6.89
N LEU A 116 6.82 3.92 6.89
CA LEU A 116 5.81 4.11 5.86
C LEU A 116 6.46 4.28 4.48
N LEU A 117 7.43 5.18 4.38
CA LEU A 117 8.07 5.54 3.12
C LEU A 117 9.05 4.47 2.60
N TRP A 118 9.52 3.53 3.42
CA TRP A 118 10.40 2.46 2.96
C TRP A 118 9.71 1.45 2.02
N ALA A 119 8.40 1.23 2.15
CA ALA A 119 7.74 0.14 1.44
C ALA A 119 7.70 0.27 -0.09
N PRO A 120 7.52 1.46 -0.70
CA PRO A 120 7.66 1.67 -2.15
C PRO A 120 9.03 1.29 -2.67
N THR A 121 10.11 1.74 -2.03
CA THR A 121 11.48 1.38 -2.40
C THR A 121 11.69 -0.12 -2.30
N ALA A 122 11.27 -0.76 -1.20
CA ALA A 122 11.33 -2.21 -1.07
C ALA A 122 10.56 -2.95 -2.18
N LEU A 123 9.41 -2.42 -2.61
CA LEU A 123 8.61 -2.99 -3.69
C LEU A 123 9.32 -2.86 -5.05
N PHE A 124 9.81 -1.67 -5.40
CA PHE A 124 10.52 -1.44 -6.65
C PHE A 124 11.84 -2.22 -6.69
N ASP A 125 12.59 -2.26 -5.59
CA ASP A 125 13.81 -3.04 -5.47
C ASP A 125 13.56 -4.52 -5.67
N HIS A 126 12.48 -5.07 -5.07
CA HIS A 126 12.09 -6.45 -5.27
C HIS A 126 11.72 -6.76 -6.72
N VAL A 127 10.89 -5.91 -7.35
CA VAL A 127 10.42 -6.12 -8.73
C VAL A 127 11.56 -6.00 -9.75
N LEU A 128 12.41 -4.98 -9.60
CA LEU A 128 13.49 -4.65 -10.52
C LEU A 128 14.83 -5.29 -10.16
N ARG A 129 14.89 -6.04 -9.06
CA ARG A 129 16.11 -6.65 -8.51
C ARG A 129 17.23 -5.61 -8.28
N ARG A 130 16.85 -4.43 -7.79
CA ARG A 130 17.81 -3.41 -7.40
C ARG A 130 18.41 -3.76 -6.04
N PRO A 131 19.67 -3.36 -5.75
CA PRO A 131 20.18 -3.44 -4.39
C PRO A 131 19.33 -2.54 -3.49
N GLN A 132 19.10 -2.97 -2.25
CA GLN A 132 18.38 -2.15 -1.27
C GLN A 132 19.22 -0.93 -0.93
N VAL A 133 18.80 0.25 -1.41
CA VAL A 133 19.47 1.52 -1.13
C VAL A 133 18.68 2.29 -0.08
N GLY A 134 19.39 2.85 0.89
CA GLY A 134 18.80 3.73 1.90
C GLY A 134 18.08 4.92 1.26
N MET A 135 16.89 5.26 1.74
CA MET A 135 16.13 6.41 1.30
C MET A 135 16.23 7.53 2.34
N THR A 136 16.53 8.74 1.87
CA THR A 136 16.41 9.95 2.68
C THR A 136 14.94 10.32 2.86
N VAL A 137 14.48 10.29 4.10
CA VAL A 137 13.10 10.62 4.45
C VAL A 137 13.06 12.02 5.04
N VAL A 138 12.19 12.87 4.48
CA VAL A 138 11.87 14.18 5.04
C VAL A 138 10.54 14.07 5.78
N THR A 139 10.57 14.30 7.09
CA THR A 139 9.37 14.34 7.91
C THR A 139 8.59 15.63 7.60
N PRO A 140 7.25 15.58 7.45
CA PRO A 140 6.44 16.76 7.21
C PRO A 140 6.61 17.77 8.34
N GLY A 141 6.76 19.04 7.99
CA GLY A 141 6.73 20.13 8.96
C GLY A 141 5.32 20.36 9.54
N PRO A 142 5.16 21.33 10.45
CA PRO A 142 3.85 21.72 10.94
C PRO A 142 3.01 22.25 9.77
N GLY A 143 1.85 21.64 9.52
CA GLY A 143 0.90 22.14 8.55
C GLY A 143 -0.05 23.17 9.15
N THR A 144 -0.72 23.92 8.28
CA THR A 144 -1.62 25.01 8.67
C THR A 144 -3.08 24.71 8.34
N GLU A 145 -3.35 23.69 7.53
CA GLU A 145 -4.69 23.33 7.08
C GLU A 145 -5.33 22.27 7.98
N ASN A 146 -6.67 22.29 8.09
CA ASN A 146 -7.44 21.28 8.81
C ASN A 146 -8.24 20.40 7.82
N LEU A 147 -7.71 19.22 7.50
CA LEU A 147 -8.22 18.36 6.42
C LEU A 147 -8.51 16.91 6.90
N PRO A 148 -9.28 16.71 7.99
CA PRO A 148 -9.40 15.41 8.65
C PRO A 148 -10.08 14.34 7.77
N ARG A 149 -10.99 14.75 6.87
CA ARG A 149 -11.62 13.82 5.93
C ARG A 149 -10.64 13.35 4.86
N GLU A 150 -9.81 14.25 4.34
CA GLU A 150 -8.76 13.91 3.36
C GLU A 150 -7.67 13.04 4.02
N ARG A 151 -7.30 13.31 5.27
CA ARG A 151 -6.40 12.49 6.11
C ARG A 151 -6.89 11.05 6.20
N ALA A 152 -8.14 10.86 6.62
CA ALA A 152 -8.74 9.54 6.75
C ALA A 152 -8.82 8.83 5.39
N LEU A 153 -9.21 9.52 4.31
CA LEU A 153 -9.28 8.93 2.97
C LEU A 153 -7.90 8.52 2.45
N ALA A 154 -6.90 9.39 2.55
CA ALA A 154 -5.54 9.13 2.07
C ALA A 154 -4.91 7.94 2.78
N GLY A 155 -4.96 7.91 4.11
CA GLY A 155 -4.42 6.80 4.90
C GLY A 155 -5.13 5.46 4.64
N GLN A 156 -6.47 5.47 4.51
CA GLN A 156 -7.24 4.26 4.20
C GLN A 156 -6.98 3.75 2.77
N ARG A 157 -6.88 4.63 1.78
CA ARG A 157 -6.51 4.25 0.41
C ARG A 157 -5.11 3.67 0.34
N LEU A 158 -4.17 4.26 1.08
CA LEU A 158 -2.81 3.73 1.19
C LEU A 158 -2.79 2.36 1.86
N TYR A 159 -3.54 2.17 2.94
CA TYR A 159 -3.73 0.86 3.55
C TYR A 159 -4.23 -0.18 2.52
N LEU A 160 -5.27 0.14 1.76
CA LEU A 160 -5.81 -0.78 0.73
C LEU A 160 -4.77 -1.13 -0.35
N ALA A 161 -4.02 -0.14 -0.84
CA ALA A 161 -2.97 -0.36 -1.83
C ALA A 161 -1.84 -1.25 -1.27
N LEU A 162 -1.42 -0.99 -0.03
CA LEU A 162 -0.40 -1.78 0.65
C LEU A 162 -0.86 -3.21 0.91
N MET A 163 -2.14 -3.44 1.20
CA MET A 163 -2.67 -4.79 1.34
C MET A 163 -2.62 -5.59 0.03
N GLN A 164 -2.76 -4.93 -1.13
CA GLN A 164 -2.48 -5.58 -2.43
C GLN A 164 -1.00 -5.94 -2.55
N ALA A 165 -0.10 -5.07 -2.10
CA ALA A 165 1.33 -5.36 -2.09
C ALA A 165 1.70 -6.52 -1.15
N VAL A 166 1.08 -6.61 0.02
CA VAL A 166 1.23 -7.76 0.92
C VAL A 166 0.72 -9.04 0.24
N ARG A 167 -0.47 -9.01 -0.39
CA ARG A 167 -1.00 -10.16 -1.13
C ARG A 167 -0.07 -10.59 -2.26
N PHE A 168 0.48 -9.66 -3.04
CA PHE A 168 1.48 -9.93 -4.07
C PHE A 168 2.71 -10.63 -3.48
N ALA A 169 3.28 -10.07 -2.42
CA ALA A 169 4.49 -10.59 -1.79
C ALA A 169 4.28 -11.98 -1.17
N VAL A 170 3.15 -12.20 -0.48
CA VAL A 170 2.79 -13.51 0.09
C VAL A 170 2.57 -14.55 -1.01
N ASN A 171 1.92 -14.18 -2.12
CA ASN A 171 1.81 -15.07 -3.28
C ASN A 171 3.18 -15.45 -3.86
N GLY A 172 4.17 -14.56 -3.77
CA GLY A 172 5.57 -14.84 -4.10
C GLY A 172 6.19 -15.88 -3.18
N VAL A 173 6.00 -15.77 -1.85
CA VAL A 173 6.45 -16.78 -0.87
C VAL A 173 5.89 -18.16 -1.21
N LEU A 174 4.58 -18.27 -1.45
CA LEU A 174 3.90 -19.55 -1.70
C LEU A 174 4.30 -20.18 -3.04
N ARG A 175 4.79 -19.38 -4.00
CA ARG A 175 5.18 -19.83 -5.34
C ARG A 175 6.69 -19.94 -5.54
N ALA A 176 7.49 -19.55 -4.54
CA ALA A 176 8.94 -19.64 -4.62
C ALA A 176 9.45 -21.09 -4.57
N GLU A 177 8.57 -22.05 -4.28
CA GLU A 177 8.89 -23.49 -4.19
C GLU A 177 10.11 -23.70 -3.27
N ASP A 178 11.26 -24.11 -3.82
CA ASP A 178 12.50 -24.36 -3.08
C ASP A 178 13.52 -23.19 -3.13
N ASP A 179 13.19 -22.07 -3.79
CA ASP A 179 14.06 -20.88 -3.86
C ASP A 179 14.02 -20.10 -2.53
N ARG A 180 14.90 -20.48 -1.62
CA ARG A 180 15.06 -19.82 -0.31
C ARG A 180 15.35 -18.32 -0.42
N THR A 181 16.09 -17.89 -1.43
CA THR A 181 16.42 -16.46 -1.59
C THR A 181 15.18 -15.66 -1.95
N LEU A 182 14.37 -16.19 -2.88
CA LEU A 182 13.10 -15.58 -3.25
C LEU A 182 12.09 -15.60 -2.10
N VAL A 183 12.02 -16.68 -1.32
CA VAL A 183 11.18 -16.76 -0.11
C VAL A 183 11.55 -15.65 0.88
N GLU A 184 12.84 -15.47 1.16
CA GLU A 184 13.33 -14.46 2.10
C GLU A 184 13.04 -13.03 1.60
N ASP A 185 13.25 -12.78 0.31
CA ASP A 185 12.95 -11.49 -0.31
C ASP A 185 11.45 -11.18 -0.25
N CYS A 186 10.60 -12.14 -0.63
CA CYS A 186 9.15 -11.97 -0.64
C CYS A 186 8.59 -11.76 0.77
N VAL A 187 9.04 -12.52 1.78
CA VAL A 187 8.55 -12.32 3.16
C VAL A 187 9.07 -11.02 3.77
N THR A 188 10.27 -10.57 3.38
CA THR A 188 10.81 -9.27 3.80
C THR A 188 9.97 -8.14 3.22
N LEU A 189 9.63 -8.20 1.94
CA LEU A 189 8.70 -7.26 1.31
C LEU A 189 7.32 -7.27 1.98
N ALA A 190 6.73 -8.45 2.19
CA ALA A 190 5.43 -8.59 2.84
C ALA A 190 5.43 -7.96 4.25
N THR A 191 6.52 -8.18 5.00
CA THR A 191 6.70 -7.59 6.34
C THR A 191 6.82 -6.07 6.29
N ALA A 192 7.56 -5.52 5.33
CA ALA A 192 7.69 -4.07 5.14
C ALA A 192 6.33 -3.44 4.79
N CYS A 193 5.59 -4.04 3.86
CA CYS A 193 4.25 -3.56 3.49
C CYS A 193 3.24 -3.66 4.64
N LEU A 194 3.28 -4.72 5.46
CA LEU A 194 2.42 -4.84 6.66
C LEU A 194 2.71 -3.74 7.70
N ARG A 195 3.99 -3.44 7.94
CA ARG A 195 4.38 -2.35 8.85
C ARG A 195 3.93 -0.99 8.33
N ALA A 196 4.15 -0.73 7.04
CA ALA A 196 3.67 0.49 6.39
C ALA A 196 2.13 0.58 6.43
N ALA A 197 1.42 -0.54 6.25
CA ALA A 197 -0.04 -0.59 6.30
C ALA A 197 -0.58 -0.21 7.70
N ALA A 198 0.09 -0.66 8.77
CA ALA A 198 -0.24 -0.25 10.13
C ALA A 198 -0.04 1.27 10.33
N VAL A 199 1.08 1.82 9.85
CA VAL A 199 1.34 3.27 9.93
C VAL A 199 0.36 4.07 9.07
N ALA A 200 -0.08 3.55 7.92
CA ALA A 200 -1.09 4.20 7.08
C ALA A 200 -2.45 4.32 7.81
N LEU A 201 -2.80 3.34 8.65
CA LEU A 201 -3.98 3.40 9.51
C LEU A 201 -3.77 4.36 10.70
N GLU A 202 -2.59 4.35 11.33
CA GLU A 202 -2.21 5.35 12.34
C GLU A 202 -2.35 6.78 11.77
N PHE A 203 -1.85 6.99 10.54
CA PHE A 203 -1.99 8.25 9.81
C PHE A 203 -3.45 8.59 9.50
N ALA A 204 -4.28 7.62 9.09
CA ALA A 204 -5.71 7.85 8.85
C ALA A 204 -6.46 8.32 10.12
N ALA A 205 -6.00 7.88 11.30
CA ALA A 205 -6.54 8.23 12.60
C ALA A 205 -5.88 9.47 13.24
N ASP A 206 -4.85 10.04 12.62
CA ASP A 206 -4.11 11.22 13.06
C ASP A 206 -4.94 12.51 12.83
N VAL A 207 -6.05 12.63 13.57
CA VAL A 207 -6.98 13.76 13.51
C VAL A 207 -7.28 14.28 14.93
N PRO A 208 -7.17 15.60 15.19
CA PRO A 208 -7.28 16.15 16.55
C PRO A 208 -8.64 15.97 17.26
N SER A 209 -9.72 15.60 16.56
CA SER A 209 -11.07 15.58 17.14
C SER A 209 -12.10 14.73 16.37
N GLY A 210 -11.66 13.74 15.59
CA GLY A 210 -12.56 12.89 14.79
C GLY A 210 -12.70 11.50 15.38
N VAL A 211 -13.92 10.94 15.37
CA VAL A 211 -14.08 9.49 15.53
C VAL A 211 -13.43 8.84 14.31
N PRO A 212 -12.41 7.97 14.48
CA PRO A 212 -11.78 7.30 13.36
C PRO A 212 -12.84 6.54 12.56
N ALA A 213 -12.80 6.64 11.24
CA ALA A 213 -13.62 5.76 10.41
C ALA A 213 -13.26 4.30 10.74
N PRO A 214 -14.23 3.42 11.07
CA PRO A 214 -13.91 2.03 11.35
C PRO A 214 -13.16 1.43 10.16
N VAL A 215 -12.02 0.82 10.47
CA VAL A 215 -11.27 0.00 9.53
C VAL A 215 -12.10 -1.26 9.31
N VAL A 216 -12.32 -1.63 8.05
CA VAL A 216 -13.13 -2.81 7.71
C VAL A 216 -12.24 -3.88 7.08
N GLU A 217 -12.47 -5.13 7.46
CA GLU A 217 -11.73 -6.30 7.01
C GLU A 217 -11.76 -6.36 5.47
N THR A 218 -10.58 -6.40 4.85
CA THR A 218 -10.45 -6.42 3.39
C THR A 218 -10.37 -7.85 2.88
N ALA A 219 -10.64 -8.06 1.59
CA ALA A 219 -10.47 -9.37 0.96
C ALA A 219 -9.00 -9.85 1.04
N GLU A 220 -8.06 -8.92 0.93
CA GLU A 220 -6.63 -9.16 1.09
C GLU A 220 -6.28 -9.55 2.53
N HIS A 221 -6.84 -8.89 3.55
CA HIS A 221 -6.60 -9.23 4.96
C HIS A 221 -7.14 -10.63 5.30
N ARG A 222 -8.35 -10.96 4.85
CA ARG A 222 -8.92 -12.31 5.00
C ARG A 222 -8.08 -13.37 4.30
N TYR A 223 -7.60 -13.08 3.10
CA TYR A 223 -6.70 -13.97 2.36
C TYR A 223 -5.42 -14.30 3.15
N LEU A 224 -4.81 -13.31 3.82
CA LEU A 224 -3.61 -13.54 4.62
C LEU A 224 -3.83 -14.54 5.75
N TRP A 225 -4.98 -14.48 6.42
CA TRP A 225 -5.33 -15.44 7.46
C TRP A 225 -5.55 -16.85 6.91
N GLN A 226 -6.06 -16.98 5.69
CA GLN A 226 -6.24 -18.28 5.05
C GLN A 226 -4.90 -18.96 4.74
N VAL A 227 -3.89 -18.19 4.33
CA VAL A 227 -2.59 -18.73 3.89
C VAL A 227 -1.49 -18.67 4.95
N ILE A 228 -1.77 -18.17 6.16
CA ILE A 228 -0.74 -17.97 7.20
C ILE A 228 -0.02 -19.27 7.60
N GLY A 229 -0.73 -20.41 7.56
CA GLY A 229 -0.16 -21.72 7.83
C GLY A 229 0.88 -22.12 6.79
N GLU A 230 0.58 -21.88 5.51
CA GLU A 230 1.49 -22.18 4.40
C GLU A 230 2.73 -21.25 4.42
N VAL A 231 2.52 -19.97 4.71
CA VAL A 231 3.63 -19.00 4.91
C VAL A 231 4.53 -19.44 6.05
N ARG A 232 3.95 -19.90 7.18
CA ARG A 232 4.72 -20.41 8.32
C ARG A 232 5.59 -21.61 7.95
N THR A 233 5.11 -22.49 7.07
CA THR A 233 5.87 -23.67 6.64
C THR A 233 6.97 -23.33 5.64
N ALA A 234 6.75 -22.33 4.78
CA ALA A 234 7.71 -21.95 3.73
C ALA A 234 8.88 -21.09 4.25
N VAL A 235 8.63 -20.29 5.30
CA VAL A 235 9.54 -19.22 5.73
C VAL A 235 10.45 -19.66 6.89
N PRO A 236 11.73 -19.25 6.93
CA PRO A 236 12.58 -19.42 8.10
C PRO A 236 11.96 -18.82 9.36
N ARG A 237 11.96 -19.56 10.48
CA ARG A 237 11.26 -19.19 11.73
C ARG A 237 11.47 -17.73 12.15
N ALA A 238 12.71 -17.25 12.15
CA ALA A 238 13.03 -15.87 12.54
C ALA A 238 12.34 -14.81 11.65
N ARG A 239 12.22 -15.08 10.34
CA ARG A 239 11.51 -14.21 9.39
C ARG A 239 10.00 -14.31 9.58
N PHE A 240 9.48 -15.50 9.83
CA PHE A 240 8.06 -15.67 10.14
C PHE A 240 7.67 -14.93 11.43
N ASP A 241 8.51 -14.95 12.48
CA ASP A 241 8.24 -14.24 13.72
C ASP A 241 8.16 -12.71 13.51
N GLN A 242 9.00 -12.16 12.62
CA GLN A 242 8.93 -10.75 12.21
C GLN A 242 7.64 -10.43 11.44
N PHE A 243 7.28 -11.28 10.47
CA PHE A 243 6.04 -11.18 9.69
C PHE A 243 4.80 -11.25 10.60
N ALA A 244 4.74 -12.25 11.48
CA ALA A 244 3.63 -12.47 12.41
C ALA A 244 3.49 -11.31 13.41
N THR A 245 4.61 -10.70 13.83
CA THR A 245 4.58 -9.50 14.67
C THR A 245 4.03 -8.28 13.93
N ALA A 246 4.41 -8.09 12.66
CA ALA A 246 3.85 -7.03 11.83
C ALA A 246 2.34 -7.22 11.58
N LEU A 247 1.91 -8.47 11.31
CA LEU A 247 0.49 -8.80 11.13
C LEU A 247 -0.31 -8.57 12.42
N ARG A 248 0.21 -8.97 13.58
CA ARG A 248 -0.44 -8.71 14.88
C ARG A 248 -0.60 -7.21 15.15
N ARG A 249 0.46 -6.42 14.95
CA ARG A 249 0.38 -4.96 15.10
C ARG A 249 -0.69 -4.34 14.19
N LEU A 250 -0.81 -4.81 12.95
CA LEU A 250 -1.87 -4.35 12.04
C LEU A 250 -3.27 -4.65 12.61
N ASN A 251 -3.47 -5.84 13.21
CA ASN A 251 -4.72 -6.20 13.86
C ASN A 251 -4.99 -5.38 15.14
N ASP A 252 -3.95 -5.05 15.89
CA ASP A 252 -4.08 -4.20 17.09
C ASP A 252 -4.58 -2.80 16.69
N VAL A 253 -4.04 -2.21 15.61
CA VAL A 253 -4.53 -0.93 15.05
C VAL A 253 -5.95 -1.06 14.52
N TYR A 254 -6.26 -2.18 13.84
CA TYR A 254 -7.61 -2.48 13.35
C TYR A 254 -8.65 -2.57 14.47
N THR A 255 -8.29 -3.17 15.62
CA THR A 255 -9.18 -3.38 16.77
C THR A 255 -9.25 -2.18 17.72
N ALA A 256 -8.19 -1.37 17.81
CA ALA A 256 -8.14 -0.15 18.59
C ALA A 256 -8.93 1.00 17.94
N CYS A 257 -9.02 1.03 16.60
CA CYS A 257 -9.99 1.86 15.91
C CYS A 257 -11.40 1.36 16.27
N PRO A 258 -12.34 2.20 16.73
CA PRO A 258 -13.62 1.73 17.25
C PRO A 258 -14.37 0.92 16.19
N LEU A 259 -14.28 -0.41 16.32
CA LEU A 259 -15.04 -1.39 15.55
C LEU A 259 -16.48 -1.32 16.03
N LEU A 260 -17.25 -0.38 15.51
CA LEU A 260 -18.70 -0.51 15.55
C LEU A 260 -19.15 -1.40 14.38
N VAL A 261 -19.13 -2.71 14.62
CA VAL A 261 -20.00 -3.64 13.90
C VAL A 261 -20.69 -4.54 14.92
N ALA A 262 -21.93 -4.19 15.28
CA ALA A 262 -23.10 -5.08 15.23
C ALA A 262 -24.35 -4.37 15.79
N GLY A 263 -25.43 -4.32 15.00
CA GLY A 263 -26.81 -4.16 15.49
C GLY A 263 -27.63 -3.06 14.83
N GLY A 264 -28.34 -3.39 13.74
CA GLY A 264 -29.33 -2.55 13.07
C GLY A 264 -29.70 -3.09 11.70
#